data_AF-A0AAV3IMM2-F1
#
_entry.id   AF-A0AAV3IMM2-F1
#
_cell.length_a   1.000
_cell.length_b   1.000
_cell.length_c   1.000
_cell.angle_alpha   90.00
_cell.angle_beta   90.00
_cell.angle_gamma   90.00
#
_symmetry.space_group_name_H-M   'P 1'
#
loop_
_entity.id
_entity.type
_entity.pdbx_description
1 polymer ?
#
loop_
_entity_poly.entity_id
_entity_poly.type
_entity_poly.pdbx_seq_one_letter_code
_entity_poly.pdbx_strand_id
1 'polypeptide(L)'
;MKGLYAWVGFKSIGVNFSEQERQHGRSSFNVKSLFNLAMSGLTGFSDLPLRICIYLGAILALGAMGYGVWIIIKTLIEGISVPGWATLAAGMTLLGGIQLLFLGIVGEYISRIYAEVKNRPKYIVASEHSRIKQEKSITKPENTFSSF
;
A
#
# COMPACT_ATOMS: atom_id res chain seq x y z
N MET A 1 -10.43 -8.54 -0.84
CA MET A 1 -10.50 -7.07 -0.61
C MET A 1 -11.82 -6.55 -1.13
N LYS A 2 -12.65 -5.90 -0.30
CA LYS A 2 -13.95 -5.36 -0.73
C LYS A 2 -13.83 -4.16 -1.69
N GLY A 3 -12.70 -3.45 -1.69
CA GLY A 3 -12.43 -2.34 -2.60
C GLY A 3 -12.39 -2.73 -4.09
N LEU A 4 -12.10 -4.00 -4.40
CA LEU A 4 -12.14 -4.51 -5.77
C LEU A 4 -13.52 -4.35 -6.38
N TYR A 5 -14.61 -4.55 -5.62
CA TYR A 5 -15.98 -4.39 -6.13
C TYR A 5 -16.27 -2.96 -6.63
N ALA A 6 -15.69 -1.94 -5.99
CA ALA A 6 -15.82 -0.56 -6.43
C ALA A 6 -14.93 -0.25 -7.65
N TRP A 7 -13.78 -0.92 -7.78
CA TRP A 7 -12.82 -0.66 -8.86
C TRP A 7 -13.29 -1.18 -10.24
N VAL A 8 -14.08 -2.26 -10.28
CA VAL A 8 -14.53 -2.86 -11.56
C VAL A 8 -15.48 -1.94 -12.36
N GLY A 9 -16.16 -0.98 -11.72
CA GLY A 9 -16.91 0.08 -12.41
C GLY A 9 -18.26 -0.32 -13.03
N PHE A 10 -18.78 -1.51 -12.73
CA PHE A 10 -20.10 -1.93 -13.21
C PHE A 10 -21.25 -1.23 -12.48
N LYS A 11 -22.40 -1.13 -13.16
CA LYS A 11 -23.64 -0.62 -12.58
C LYS A 11 -24.10 -1.52 -11.44
N SER A 12 -24.11 -0.96 -10.23
CA SER A 12 -24.42 -1.67 -8.99
C SER A 12 -25.65 -1.05 -8.34
N ILE A 13 -26.54 -1.87 -7.77
CA ILE A 13 -27.67 -1.42 -6.96
C ILE A 13 -27.65 -2.13 -5.61
N GLY A 14 -27.87 -1.38 -4.53
CA GLY A 14 -28.02 -1.95 -3.19
C GLY A 14 -29.47 -2.38 -2.97
N VAL A 15 -29.68 -3.63 -2.59
CA VAL A 15 -31.00 -4.13 -2.15
C VAL A 15 -31.04 -4.02 -0.63
N ASN A 16 -31.96 -3.21 -0.12
CA ASN A 16 -32.14 -3.07 1.32
C ASN A 16 -32.74 -4.36 1.89
N PHE A 17 -32.08 -4.91 2.90
CA PHE A 17 -32.54 -6.07 3.65
C PHE A 17 -32.36 -5.78 5.14
N SER A 18 -33.43 -5.96 5.92
CA SER A 18 -33.36 -5.85 7.37
C SER A 18 -33.00 -7.20 7.97
N GLU A 19 -31.76 -7.34 8.44
CA GLU A 19 -31.33 -8.52 9.18
C GLU A 19 -31.91 -8.52 10.60
N GLN A 20 -32.27 -9.69 11.11
CA GLN A 20 -32.61 -9.88 12.53
C GLN A 20 -31.36 -9.73 13.39
N GLU A 21 -31.54 -9.27 14.63
CA GLU A 21 -30.44 -9.05 15.56
C GLU A 21 -29.69 -10.36 15.85
N ARG A 22 -28.35 -10.31 15.83
CA ARG A 22 -27.51 -11.51 16.03
C ARG A 22 -27.73 -12.08 17.42
N GLN A 23 -28.15 -13.35 17.46
CA GLN A 23 -28.38 -14.06 18.71
C GLN A 23 -27.07 -14.57 19.34
N HIS A 24 -26.05 -14.92 18.55
CA HIS A 24 -24.80 -15.53 19.01
C HIS A 24 -23.57 -14.99 18.23
N GLY A 25 -22.41 -14.96 18.90
CA GLY A 25 -21.13 -14.54 18.31
C GLY A 25 -20.82 -13.05 18.49
N ARG A 26 -19.57 -12.66 18.21
CA ARG A 26 -19.12 -11.26 18.23
C ARG A 26 -19.08 -10.71 16.81
N SER A 27 -19.45 -9.43 16.64
CA SER A 27 -19.30 -8.73 15.36
C SER A 27 -17.84 -8.74 14.92
N SER A 28 -17.56 -9.18 13.69
CA SER A 28 -16.24 -9.00 13.07
C SER A 28 -16.00 -7.54 12.64
N PHE A 29 -17.04 -6.72 12.63
CA PHE A 29 -17.01 -5.30 12.29
C PHE A 29 -16.90 -4.47 13.58
N ASN A 30 -15.67 -4.22 14.01
CA ASN A 30 -15.32 -3.21 15.01
C ASN A 30 -14.66 -2.00 14.32
N VAL A 31 -14.71 -0.82 14.92
CA VAL A 31 -14.10 0.43 14.40
C VAL A 31 -12.63 0.23 14.00
N LYS A 32 -11.84 -0.49 14.81
CA LYS A 32 -10.44 -0.81 14.48
C LYS A 32 -10.30 -1.66 13.21
N SER A 33 -11.19 -2.64 13.02
CA SER A 33 -11.21 -3.46 11.80
C SER A 33 -11.61 -2.65 10.56
N LEU A 34 -12.50 -1.67 10.73
CA LEU A 34 -12.91 -0.74 9.69
C LEU A 34 -11.77 0.19 9.27
N PHE A 35 -11.04 0.72 10.25
CA PHE A 35 -9.86 1.55 10.00
C PHE A 35 -8.77 0.77 9.26
N ASN A 36 -8.47 -0.45 9.70
CA ASN A 36 -7.52 -1.31 9.01
C ASN A 36 -7.96 -1.63 7.57
N LEU A 37 -9.27 -1.85 7.35
CA LEU A 37 -9.83 -2.06 6.02
C LEU A 37 -9.65 -0.83 5.13
N ALA A 38 -9.90 0.37 5.66
CA ALA A 38 -9.71 1.63 4.95
C ALA A 38 -8.23 1.86 4.59
N MET A 39 -7.31 1.67 5.54
CA MET A 39 -5.87 1.80 5.30
C MET A 39 -5.36 0.80 4.27
N SER A 40 -5.84 -0.46 4.33
CA SER A 40 -5.51 -1.49 3.34
C SER A 40 -6.02 -1.15 1.94
N GLY A 41 -7.19 -0.52 1.85
CA GLY A 41 -7.77 -0.02 0.60
C GLY A 41 -6.98 1.16 0.02
N LEU A 42 -6.68 2.16 0.85
CA LEU A 42 -5.95 3.37 0.44
C LEU A 42 -4.54 3.02 -0.09
N THR A 43 -3.84 2.11 0.58
CA THR A 43 -2.49 1.67 0.16
C THR A 43 -2.50 0.65 -0.98
N GLY A 44 -3.61 -0.08 -1.17
CA GLY A 44 -3.72 -1.12 -2.20
C GLY A 44 -4.17 -0.61 -3.57
N PHE A 45 -4.94 0.47 -3.60
CA PHE A 45 -5.53 1.01 -4.83
C PHE A 45 -5.08 2.44 -5.15
N SER A 46 -4.16 3.02 -4.37
CA SER A 46 -3.71 4.40 -4.59
C SER A 46 -2.23 4.57 -4.24
N ASP A 47 -1.56 5.44 -5.01
CA ASP A 47 -0.20 5.92 -4.80
C ASP A 47 -0.14 7.21 -3.94
N LEU A 48 -1.30 7.67 -3.46
CA LEU A 48 -1.48 8.88 -2.67
C LEU A 48 -0.55 8.96 -1.43
N PRO A 49 -0.45 7.93 -0.57
CA PRO A 49 0.43 7.99 0.60
C PRO A 49 1.90 8.25 0.22
N LEU A 50 2.36 7.63 -0.87
CA LEU A 50 3.73 7.78 -1.34
C LEU A 50 3.97 9.19 -1.90
N ARG A 51 3.01 9.75 -2.66
CA ARG A 51 3.10 11.13 -3.17
C ARG A 51 3.14 12.17 -2.05
N ILE A 52 2.32 12.01 -1.02
CA ILE A 52 2.31 12.93 0.13
C ILE A 52 3.70 13.00 0.79
N CYS A 53 4.38 11.85 0.92
CA CYS A 53 5.73 11.80 1.48
C CYS A 53 6.75 12.55 0.63
N ILE A 54 6.65 12.43 -0.70
CA ILE A 54 7.53 13.14 -1.63
C ILE A 54 7.34 14.65 -1.49
N TYR A 55 6.10 15.13 -1.45
CA TYR A 55 5.82 16.57 -1.30
C TYR A 55 6.25 17.10 0.07
N LEU A 56 5.99 16.36 1.15
CA LEU A 56 6.47 16.73 2.49
C LEU A 56 8.00 16.78 2.55
N GLY A 57 8.67 15.78 1.97
CA GLY A 57 10.13 15.75 1.88
C GLY A 57 10.68 16.94 1.10
N ALA A 58 10.05 17.32 -0.02
CA ALA A 58 10.45 18.47 -0.82
C ALA A 58 10.29 19.80 -0.05
N ILE A 59 9.17 19.99 0.65
CA ILE A 59 8.93 21.19 1.47
C ILE A 59 9.97 21.28 2.60
N LEU A 60 10.26 20.18 3.27
CA LEU A 60 11.27 20.13 4.33
C LEU A 60 12.68 20.39 3.80
N ALA A 61 13.03 19.85 2.64
CA ALA A 61 14.33 20.10 2.01
C ALA A 61 14.50 21.58 1.65
N LEU A 62 13.47 22.22 1.08
CA LEU A 62 13.48 23.65 0.77
C LEU A 62 13.59 24.50 2.06
N GLY A 63 12.82 24.14 3.10
CA GLY A 63 12.90 24.80 4.40
C GLY A 63 14.27 24.67 5.07
N ALA A 64 14.86 23.47 5.03
CA ALA A 64 16.20 23.22 5.56
C ALA A 64 17.28 23.97 4.79
N MET A 65 17.16 24.04 3.46
CA MET A 65 18.09 24.81 2.62
C MET A 65 18.01 26.30 2.94
N GLY A 66 16.81 26.87 3.07
CA GLY A 66 16.62 28.27 3.48
C GLY A 66 17.19 28.57 4.87
N TYR A 67 16.91 27.70 5.85
CA TYR A 67 17.46 27.82 7.20
C TYR A 67 19.00 27.70 7.23
N GLY A 68 19.57 26.82 6.39
CA GLY A 68 21.01 26.68 6.22
C GLY A 68 21.66 27.94 5.67
N VAL A 69 21.09 28.55 4.63
CA VAL A 69 21.57 29.83 4.08
C VAL A 69 21.51 30.93 5.15
N TRP A 70 20.41 31.00 5.90
CA TRP A 70 20.27 31.97 6.97
C TRP A 70 21.36 31.82 8.05
N ILE A 71 21.66 30.58 8.48
CA ILE A 71 22.76 30.29 9.41
C ILE A 71 24.11 30.72 8.85
N ILE A 72 24.39 30.43 7.57
CA ILE A 72 25.67 30.80 6.93
C ILE A 72 25.85 32.32 6.94
N ILE A 73 24.83 33.06 6.50
CA ILE A 73 24.87 34.54 6.47
C ILE A 73 25.08 35.10 7.88
N LYS A 74 24.31 34.60 8.86
CA LYS A 74 24.45 35.03 10.27
C LYS A 74 25.87 34.77 10.80
N THR A 75 26.41 33.60 10.50
CA THR A 75 27.74 33.18 10.96
C THR A 75 28.85 34.03 10.34
N LEU A 76 28.69 34.45 9.09
CA LEU A 76 29.66 35.31 8.40
C LEU A 76 29.74 36.73 9.00
N ILE A 77 28.61 37.25 9.52
CA ILE A 77 28.50 38.63 10.01
C ILE A 77 28.86 38.73 11.50
N GLU A 78 28.32 37.84 12.33
CA GLU A 78 28.39 37.98 13.81
C GLU A 78 29.56 37.21 14.44
N GLY A 79 30.21 36.30 13.71
CA GLY A 79 31.19 35.38 14.28
C GLY A 79 30.56 34.35 15.24
N ILE A 80 31.30 33.28 15.57
CA ILE A 80 30.75 32.12 16.29
C ILE A 80 31.14 32.18 17.78
N SER A 81 30.14 32.23 18.67
CA SER A 81 30.34 32.26 20.13
C SER A 81 30.08 30.91 20.86
N VAL A 82 29.72 29.83 20.14
CA VAL A 82 29.57 28.40 20.61
C VAL A 82 28.25 28.07 21.37
N PRO A 83 27.61 26.87 21.22
CA PRO A 83 27.33 26.09 20.01
C PRO A 83 25.83 25.72 19.83
N GLY A 84 25.39 25.57 18.58
CA GLY A 84 24.06 25.08 18.16
C GLY A 84 23.79 23.60 18.42
N TRP A 85 24.25 23.04 19.54
CA TRP A 85 24.07 21.62 19.86
C TRP A 85 22.60 21.25 20.05
N ALA A 86 21.83 22.08 20.77
CA ALA A 86 20.40 21.82 20.98
C ALA A 86 19.61 21.83 19.65
N THR A 87 19.91 22.77 18.75
CA THR A 87 19.28 22.85 17.44
C THR A 87 19.75 21.73 16.50
N LEU A 88 21.03 21.34 16.57
CA LEU A 88 21.55 20.19 15.84
C LEU A 88 20.94 18.87 16.31
N ALA A 89 20.88 18.63 17.62
CA ALA A 89 20.30 17.42 18.19
C ALA A 89 18.80 17.30 17.90
N ALA A 90 18.05 18.40 18.04
CA ALA A 90 16.64 18.46 17.67
C ALA A 90 16.44 18.24 16.16
N GLY A 91 17.24 18.89 15.32
CA GLY A 91 17.21 18.74 13.87
C GLY A 91 17.52 17.32 13.41
N MET A 92 18.57 16.69 13.95
CA MET A 92 18.94 15.31 13.64
C MET A 92 17.87 14.32 14.08
N THR A 93 17.29 14.49 15.27
CA THR A 93 16.24 13.57 15.78
C THR A 93 14.97 13.69 14.95
N LEU A 94 14.59 14.91 14.57
CA LEU A 94 13.41 15.16 13.73
C LEU A 94 13.61 14.63 12.31
N LEU A 95 14.78 14.87 11.71
CA LEU A 95 15.14 14.31 10.40
C LEU A 95 15.20 12.78 10.44
N GLY A 96 15.77 12.19 11.50
CA GLY A 96 15.79 10.74 11.68
C GLY A 96 14.39 10.15 11.84
N GLY A 97 13.51 10.79 12.62
CA GLY A 97 12.12 10.37 12.79
C GLY A 97 11.34 10.40 11.48
N ILE A 98 11.48 11.46 10.67
CA ILE A 98 10.77 11.55 9.39
C ILE A 98 11.32 10.58 8.34
N GLN A 99 12.63 10.34 8.33
CA GLN A 99 13.26 9.33 7.48
C GLN A 99 12.74 7.93 7.83
N LEU A 100 12.65 7.56 9.11
CA LEU A 100 12.09 6.28 9.55
C LEU A 100 10.61 6.13 9.13
N LEU A 101 9.83 7.20 9.20
CA LEU A 101 8.44 7.23 8.73
C LEU A 101 8.37 6.92 7.22
N PHE A 102 9.17 7.63 6.41
CA PHE A 102 9.24 7.39 4.96
C PHE A 102 9.73 5.98 4.64
N LEU A 103 10.71 5.46 5.38
CA LEU A 103 11.17 4.07 5.22
C LEU A 103 10.05 3.07 5.53
N GLY A 104 9.24 3.32 6.57
CA GLY A 104 8.08 2.48 6.90
C GLY A 104 7.04 2.45 5.78
N ILE A 105 6.74 3.60 5.17
CA ILE A 105 5.82 3.69 4.04
C ILE A 105 6.41 2.94 2.84
N VAL A 106 7.66 3.18 2.47
CA VAL A 106 8.32 2.46 1.37
C VAL A 106 8.33 0.94 1.63
N GLY A 107 8.59 0.52 2.87
CA GLY A 107 8.56 -0.89 3.28
C GLY A 107 7.19 -1.56 3.07
N GLU A 108 6.10 -0.86 3.36
CA GLU A 108 4.73 -1.34 3.09
C GLU A 108 4.49 -1.57 1.59
N TYR A 109 4.96 -0.67 0.73
CA TYR A 109 4.85 -0.83 -0.73
C TYR A 109 5.75 -1.97 -1.25
N ILE A 110 7.00 -2.06 -0.77
CA ILE A 110 7.91 -3.15 -1.13
C ILE A 110 7.33 -4.51 -0.71
N SER A 111 6.73 -4.61 0.48
CA SER A 111 6.07 -5.81 0.97
C SER A 111 4.96 -6.28 0.01
N ARG A 112 4.17 -5.33 -0.52
CA ARG A 112 3.11 -5.62 -1.51
C ARG A 112 3.67 -6.07 -2.84
N ILE A 113 4.71 -5.39 -3.35
CA ILE A 113 5.40 -5.81 -4.58
C ILE A 113 5.96 -7.22 -4.40
N TYR A 114 6.61 -7.49 -3.28
CA TYR A 114 7.13 -8.82 -2.96
C TYR A 114 6.02 -9.88 -2.91
N ALA A 115 4.86 -9.56 -2.30
CA ALA A 115 3.73 -10.48 -2.26
C ALA A 115 3.19 -10.82 -3.66
N GLU A 116 3.17 -9.84 -4.58
CA GLU A 116 2.74 -10.03 -5.97
C GLU A 116 3.76 -10.85 -6.78
N VAL A 117 5.05 -10.51 -6.67
CA VAL A 117 6.15 -11.17 -7.40
C VAL A 117 6.35 -12.62 -6.95
N LYS A 118 6.06 -12.94 -5.69
CA LYS A 118 6.21 -14.30 -5.14
C LYS A 118 5.31 -15.32 -5.84
N ASN A 119 4.30 -14.88 -6.59
CA ASN A 119 3.40 -15.69 -7.42
C ASN A 119 2.91 -16.96 -6.70
N ARG A 120 2.61 -16.86 -5.39
CA ARG A 120 2.17 -18.02 -4.61
C ARG A 120 0.75 -18.39 -5.05
N PRO A 121 0.50 -19.67 -5.40
CA PRO A 121 -0.85 -20.11 -5.71
C PRO A 121 -1.76 -19.87 -4.50
N LYS A 122 -2.91 -19.22 -4.74
CA LYS A 122 -3.84 -18.80 -3.68
C LYS A 122 -4.43 -19.99 -2.90
N TYR A 123 -4.46 -21.15 -3.54
CA TYR A 123 -4.91 -22.40 -2.96
C TYR A 123 -4.15 -23.57 -3.58
N ILE A 124 -4.07 -24.66 -2.83
CA ILE A 124 -3.57 -25.94 -3.30
C ILE A 124 -4.74 -26.92 -3.19
N VAL A 125 -5.10 -27.57 -4.29
CA VAL A 125 -6.19 -28.55 -4.30
C VAL A 125 -5.65 -29.87 -3.76
N ALA A 126 -6.21 -30.36 -2.66
CA ALA A 126 -5.81 -31.63 -2.06
C ALA A 126 -6.46 -32.83 -2.75
N SER A 127 -7.73 -32.70 -3.17
CA SER A 127 -8.45 -33.72 -3.93
C SER A 127 -9.63 -33.10 -4.67
N GLU A 128 -9.89 -33.57 -5.88
CA GLU A 128 -11.03 -33.15 -6.70
C GLU A 128 -11.98 -34.35 -6.84
N HIS A 129 -13.20 -34.22 -6.33
CA HIS A 129 -14.26 -35.22 -6.54
C HIS A 129 -15.25 -34.66 -7.56
N SER A 130 -14.86 -34.64 -8.83
CA SER A 130 -15.77 -34.28 -9.91
C SER A 130 -16.69 -35.46 -10.24
N ARG A 131 -18.02 -35.23 -10.20
CA ARG A 131 -19.04 -36.14 -10.77
C ARG A 131 -19.29 -35.88 -12.26
N ILE A 132 -18.38 -35.18 -12.95
CA ILE A 132 -18.48 -35.00 -14.40
C ILE A 132 -17.57 -36.04 -15.05
N LYS A 133 -18.21 -37.11 -15.51
CA LYS A 133 -17.64 -38.20 -16.29
C LYS A 133 -16.82 -37.64 -17.45
N GLN A 134 -15.68 -38.27 -17.70
CA GLN A 134 -14.84 -38.07 -18.86
C GLN A 134 -15.67 -38.08 -20.15
N GLU A 135 -15.79 -36.94 -20.81
CA GLU A 135 -16.19 -36.85 -22.21
C GLU A 135 -15.32 -35.80 -22.91
N LYS A 136 -14.01 -36.09 -22.96
CA LYS A 136 -13.07 -35.48 -23.91
C LYS A 136 -12.17 -36.58 -24.47
N SER A 137 -12.78 -37.49 -25.23
CA SER A 137 -12.12 -38.36 -26.20
C SER A 137 -12.72 -38.19 -27.60
N ILE A 138 -13.03 -36.95 -27.99
CA ILE A 138 -13.48 -36.54 -29.33
C ILE A 138 -13.02 -35.07 -29.41
N THR A 139 -12.06 -34.58 -30.20
CA THR A 139 -11.36 -35.02 -31.41
C THR A 139 -10.06 -34.20 -31.45
N LYS A 140 -8.92 -34.85 -31.68
CA LYS A 140 -7.73 -34.17 -32.18
C LYS A 140 -7.92 -34.11 -33.70
N PRO A 141 -8.10 -32.94 -34.35
CA PRO A 141 -7.95 -32.90 -35.79
C PRO A 141 -6.46 -33.09 -36.07
N GLU A 142 -6.14 -34.30 -36.49
CA GLU A 142 -4.95 -34.63 -37.24
C GLU A 142 -5.05 -33.90 -38.58
N ASN A 143 -4.48 -32.69 -38.65
CA ASN A 143 -4.20 -32.05 -39.93
C ASN A 143 -2.76 -32.36 -40.31
N THR A 144 -2.58 -33.56 -40.86
CA THR A 144 -1.57 -33.83 -41.88
C THR A 144 -2.21 -33.57 -43.24
N PHE A 145 -1.91 -32.40 -43.81
CA PHE A 145 -1.94 -32.09 -45.25
C PHE A 145 -1.00 -30.89 -45.40
N SER A 146 0.30 -31.09 -45.65
CA SER A 146 0.94 -31.16 -46.98
C SER A 146 0.59 -30.00 -47.92
N SER A 147 1.64 -29.31 -48.37
CA SER A 147 1.71 -28.33 -49.46
C SER A 147 0.81 -27.09 -49.34
N PHE A 148 1.37 -25.97 -48.89
CA PHE A 148 1.96 -24.91 -49.72
C PHE A 148 2.88 -24.03 -48.86
#